data_AF-A0A835HQV1-F1
#
_entry.id   AF-A0A835HQV1-F1
#
_cell.length_a   1.000
_cell.length_b   1.000
_cell.length_c   1.000
_cell.angle_alpha   90.00
_cell.angle_beta   90.00
_cell.angle_gamma   90.00
#
_symmetry.space_group_name_H-M   'P 1'
#
loop_
_entity.id
_entity.type
_entity.pdbx_description
1 polymer ?
#
loop_
_entity_poly.entity_id
_entity_poly.type
_entity_poly.pdbx_seq_one_letter_code
_entity_poly.pdbx_strand_id
1 'polypeptide(L)'
;MAKFFIDSNFGIPSAIAVTNKHQKEFFLESIVIEGLACGPVHFSCNSWVQSKKYHLRKRVFFSNKVNIFFLKYYNNVGKRDLQNYGFSHICLHETPIGAKKKLKEKELSDLRGDGQGERKHSDRIYDYAIYNDLGNLDKGIDLARPKLGGEAIPFPRRCRTGHSPTNTGWFPDYYTYCNNVQTSRHGNISYL
;
A
#
# COMPACT_ATOMS: atom_id res chain seq x y z
N MET A 1 16.96 19.35 -9.78
CA MET A 1 15.81 20.25 -9.59
C MET A 1 14.97 20.22 -10.87
N ALA A 2 13.65 20.08 -10.77
CA ALA A 2 12.74 20.07 -11.93
C ALA A 2 11.81 21.29 -11.85
N LYS A 3 11.49 21.89 -12.99
CA LYS A 3 10.58 23.03 -13.11
C LYS A 3 9.40 22.65 -13.99
N PHE A 4 8.19 23.01 -13.59
CA PHE A 4 6.98 22.80 -14.37
C PHE A 4 6.03 23.98 -14.15
N PHE A 5 5.24 24.28 -15.17
CA PHE A 5 4.27 25.37 -15.14
C PHE A 5 2.91 24.81 -14.71
N ILE A 6 2.24 25.50 -13.80
CA ILE A 6 0.91 25.16 -13.32
C ILE A 6 0.02 26.37 -13.61
N ASP A 7 -1.08 26.13 -14.32
CA ASP A 7 -2.08 27.15 -14.58
C ASP A 7 -2.69 27.66 -13.27
N SER A 8 -2.99 28.95 -13.18
CA SER A 8 -3.61 29.54 -11.97
C SER A 8 -4.92 28.85 -11.58
N ASN A 9 -5.62 28.26 -12.54
CA ASN A 9 -6.93 27.63 -12.38
C ASN A 9 -6.80 26.15 -11.98
N PHE A 10 -5.58 25.61 -11.92
CA PHE A 10 -5.33 24.22 -11.50
C PHE A 10 -5.66 23.98 -10.02
N GLY A 11 -5.61 25.04 -9.22
CA GLY A 11 -5.75 24.97 -7.76
C GLY A 11 -4.51 24.39 -7.08
N ILE A 12 -4.69 23.85 -5.87
CA ILE A 12 -3.59 23.33 -5.04
C ILE A 12 -3.34 21.85 -5.42
N PRO A 13 -2.13 21.49 -5.88
CA PRO A 13 -1.78 20.10 -6.14
C PRO A 13 -1.91 19.26 -4.87
N SER A 14 -2.67 18.16 -4.93
CA SER A 14 -2.91 17.28 -3.78
C SER A 14 -2.54 15.81 -4.03
N ALA A 15 -2.17 15.48 -5.26
CA ALA A 15 -1.62 14.20 -5.66
C ALA A 15 -0.55 14.43 -6.73
N ILE A 16 0.49 13.59 -6.75
CA ILE A 16 1.54 13.60 -7.77
C ILE A 16 1.77 12.19 -8.29
N ALA A 17 1.86 12.05 -9.62
CA ALA A 17 2.16 10.79 -10.27
C ALA A 17 3.63 10.75 -10.72
N VAL A 18 4.38 9.78 -10.21
CA VAL A 18 5.80 9.59 -10.48
C VAL A 18 5.99 8.38 -11.40
N THR A 19 6.86 8.53 -12.40
CA THR A 19 7.27 7.45 -13.30
C THR A 19 8.78 7.37 -13.31
N ASN A 20 9.33 6.22 -12.92
CA ASN A 20 10.76 5.98 -13.00
C ASN A 20 11.14 5.50 -14.41
N LYS A 21 11.88 6.34 -15.15
CA LYS A 21 12.40 6.02 -16.49
C LYS A 21 13.78 5.35 -16.46
N HIS A 22 14.39 5.20 -15.28
CA HIS A 22 15.67 4.52 -15.12
C HIS A 22 15.49 2.99 -15.15
N GLN A 23 16.59 2.26 -15.34
CA GLN A 23 16.57 0.79 -15.39
C GLN A 23 16.34 0.17 -14.00
N LYS A 24 16.90 0.78 -12.95
CA LYS A 24 16.80 0.33 -11.56
C LYS A 24 15.72 1.11 -10.81
N GLU A 25 15.13 0.49 -9.79
CA GLU A 25 14.29 1.20 -8.83
C GLU A 25 15.12 2.15 -7.96
N PHE A 26 14.48 3.18 -7.42
CA PHE A 26 15.08 4.10 -6.46
C PHE A 26 14.12 4.37 -5.30
N PHE A 27 14.65 4.71 -4.13
CA PHE A 27 13.85 5.11 -2.99
C PHE A 27 13.51 6.59 -3.08
N LEU A 28 12.22 6.93 -3.05
CA LEU A 28 11.73 8.31 -3.04
C LEU A 28 11.27 8.66 -1.63
N GLU A 29 12.01 9.53 -0.95
CA GLU A 29 11.71 9.98 0.40
C GLU A 29 10.59 11.03 0.40
N SER A 30 10.79 12.15 -0.31
CA SER A 30 9.81 13.23 -0.38
C SER A 30 9.87 14.02 -1.69
N ILE A 31 8.78 14.73 -1.98
CA ILE A 31 8.71 15.75 -3.02
C ILE A 31 8.19 17.04 -2.39
N VAL A 32 8.84 18.16 -2.69
CA VAL A 32 8.42 19.51 -2.29
C VAL A 32 8.16 20.33 -3.54
N ILE A 33 6.96 20.92 -3.63
CA ILE A 33 6.60 21.86 -4.69
C ILE A 33 6.60 23.27 -4.09
N GLU A 34 7.49 24.11 -4.57
CA GLU A 34 7.63 25.52 -4.18
C GLU A 34 7.00 26.46 -5.22
N GLY A 35 6.88 27.75 -4.89
CA GLY A 35 6.38 28.78 -5.84
C GLY A 35 4.86 28.82 -6.01
N LEU A 36 4.10 28.12 -5.16
CA LEU A 36 2.64 28.21 -5.12
C LEU A 36 2.19 29.36 -4.23
N ALA A 37 1.11 30.05 -4.60
CA ALA A 37 0.53 31.14 -3.80
C ALA A 37 0.11 30.71 -2.37
N CYS A 38 -0.14 29.42 -2.16
CA CYS A 38 -0.50 28.83 -0.87
C CYS A 38 0.72 28.30 -0.06
N GLY A 39 1.93 28.69 -0.45
CA GLY A 39 3.18 28.20 0.12
C GLY A 39 3.56 26.79 -0.35
N PRO A 40 4.71 26.25 0.09
CA PRO A 40 5.21 24.97 -0.37
C PRO A 40 4.24 23.82 -0.06
N VAL A 41 4.16 22.82 -0.96
CA VAL A 41 3.36 21.60 -0.79
C VAL A 41 4.29 20.41 -0.66
N HIS A 42 4.12 19.64 0.41
CA HIS A 42 4.94 18.49 0.74
C HIS A 42 4.20 17.17 0.43
N PHE A 43 4.95 16.23 -0.15
CA PHE A 43 4.55 14.85 -0.37
C PHE A 43 5.56 13.95 0.36
N SER A 44 5.14 13.33 1.46
CA SER A 44 5.91 12.32 2.16
C SER A 44 5.74 10.98 1.44
N CYS A 45 6.72 10.59 0.65
CA CYS A 45 6.62 9.43 -0.25
C CYS A 45 7.09 8.14 0.41
N ASN A 46 8.26 8.15 1.05
CA ASN A 46 8.90 7.04 1.77
C ASN A 46 8.69 5.68 1.09
N SER A 47 8.98 5.60 -0.21
CA SER A 47 8.71 4.38 -0.96
C SER A 47 9.66 4.20 -2.14
N TRP A 48 10.03 2.94 -2.38
CA TRP A 48 10.65 2.49 -3.63
C TRP A 48 9.77 2.77 -4.83
N VAL A 49 10.31 3.32 -5.91
CA VAL A 49 9.64 3.57 -7.20
C VAL A 49 10.24 2.66 -8.27
N GLN A 50 9.46 1.66 -8.68
CA GLN A 50 9.88 0.63 -9.62
C GLN A 50 10.09 1.21 -11.02
N SER A 51 11.07 0.65 -11.76
CA SER A 51 11.29 1.02 -13.16
C SER A 51 10.05 0.75 -14.02
N LYS A 52 9.73 1.71 -14.91
CA LYS A 52 8.64 1.58 -15.88
C LYS A 52 8.77 0.32 -16.76
N LYS A 53 9.98 -0.21 -16.94
CA LYS A 53 10.24 -1.44 -17.71
C LYS A 53 9.48 -2.64 -17.14
N TYR A 54 9.38 -2.73 -15.80
CA TYR A 54 8.75 -3.86 -15.10
C TYR A 54 7.37 -3.49 -14.56
N HIS A 55 7.14 -2.21 -14.28
CA HIS A 55 5.89 -1.70 -13.72
C HIS A 55 5.35 -0.55 -14.57
N LEU A 56 4.40 -0.85 -15.45
CA LEU A 56 3.80 0.14 -16.34
C LEU A 56 2.92 1.17 -15.61
N ARG A 57 2.54 0.88 -14.36
CA ARG A 57 1.68 1.75 -13.55
C ARG A 57 2.50 2.88 -12.93
N LYS A 58 1.93 4.09 -12.98
CA LYS A 58 2.51 5.27 -12.32
C LYS A 58 2.30 5.17 -10.81
N ARG A 59 3.28 5.59 -10.04
CA ARG A 59 3.18 5.67 -8.58
C ARG A 59 2.52 6.98 -8.18
N VAL A 60 1.44 6.91 -7.41
CA VAL A 60 0.72 8.11 -6.95
C VAL A 60 1.06 8.36 -5.49
N PHE A 61 1.43 9.60 -5.17
CA PHE A 61 1.65 10.07 -3.80
C PHE A 61 0.69 11.22 -3.51
N PHE A 62 0.22 11.32 -2.27
CA PHE A 62 -0.74 12.34 -1.85
C PHE A 62 -0.08 13.31 -0.88
N SER A 63 -0.49 14.59 -0.94
CA SER A 63 0.03 15.61 -0.05
C SER A 63 -0.44 15.38 1.39
N ASN A 64 0.41 15.67 2.37
CA ASN A 64 0.08 15.59 3.80
C ASN A 64 -0.78 16.77 4.31
N LYS A 65 -0.97 17.82 3.50
CA LYS A 65 -1.78 18.99 3.87
C LYS A 65 -3.22 18.56 4.22
N VAL A 66 -3.56 18.74 5.49
CA VAL A 66 -4.94 18.69 5.99
C VAL A 66 -5.69 19.86 5.38
N ASN A 67 -6.93 19.63 4.93
CA ASN A 67 -7.71 20.68 4.28
C ASN A 67 -7.93 21.84 5.26
N ILE A 68 -7.50 23.06 4.93
CA ILE A 68 -7.56 24.20 5.85
C ILE A 68 -9.02 24.60 6.14
N PHE A 69 -9.96 24.27 5.25
CA PHE A 69 -11.40 24.39 5.52
C PHE A 69 -11.87 23.48 6.66
N PHE A 70 -11.25 22.31 6.85
CA PHE A 70 -11.54 21.41 7.98
C PHE A 70 -11.12 22.03 9.31
N LEU A 71 -9.94 22.66 9.38
CA LEU A 71 -9.52 23.38 10.60
C LEU A 71 -10.47 24.52 10.94
N LYS A 72 -10.99 25.26 9.94
CA LYS A 72 -12.02 26.27 10.19
C LYS A 72 -13.34 25.67 10.70
N TYR A 73 -13.81 24.55 10.14
CA TYR A 73 -15.03 23.88 10.61
C TYR A 73 -14.88 23.37 12.05
N TYR A 74 -13.75 22.72 12.36
CA TYR A 74 -13.44 22.16 13.69
C TYR A 74 -13.26 23.23 14.77
N ASN A 75 -12.76 24.42 14.41
CA ASN A 75 -12.67 25.55 15.32
C ASN A 75 -14.04 26.21 15.59
N ASN A 76 -15.03 26.03 14.70
CA ASN A 76 -16.38 26.56 14.87
C ASN A 76 -17.34 25.58 15.58
N VAL A 77 -17.14 24.27 15.43
CA VAL A 77 -17.91 23.24 16.14
C VAL A 77 -17.17 22.87 17.42
N GLY A 78 -17.57 23.50 18.52
CA GLY A 78 -16.93 23.32 19.83
C GLY A 78 -16.79 21.85 20.25
N LYS A 79 -15.73 21.58 21.03
CA LYS A 79 -15.24 20.27 21.54
C LYS A 79 -16.26 19.27 22.13
N ARG A 80 -17.57 19.56 22.18
CA ARG A 80 -18.59 18.74 22.84
C ARG A 80 -19.14 17.58 21.99
N ASP A 81 -19.03 17.63 20.66
CA ASP A 81 -19.62 16.58 19.79
C ASP A 81 -18.62 15.50 19.33
N LEU A 82 -17.34 15.62 19.70
CA LEU A 82 -16.25 14.76 19.22
C LEU A 82 -16.07 13.42 19.96
N GLN A 83 -16.85 13.18 21.01
CA GLN A 83 -16.85 11.88 21.69
C GLN A 83 -17.84 10.89 21.03
N ASN A 84 -18.81 11.38 20.23
CA ASN A 84 -19.86 10.54 19.64
C ASN A 84 -19.59 10.13 18.19
N TYR A 85 -18.84 10.93 17.43
CA TYR A 85 -18.35 10.55 16.11
C TYR A 85 -16.87 10.22 16.21
N GLY A 86 -16.58 8.93 16.45
CA GLY A 86 -15.21 8.43 16.53
C GLY A 86 -14.36 8.96 15.38
N PHE A 87 -13.14 9.40 15.73
CA PHE A 87 -12.12 9.96 14.83
C PHE A 87 -11.89 9.16 13.52
N SER A 88 -12.33 7.90 13.44
CA SER A 88 -12.25 7.03 12.27
C SER A 88 -13.25 7.36 11.14
N HIS A 89 -14.39 8.00 11.42
CA HIS A 89 -15.41 8.30 10.41
C HIS A 89 -15.14 9.56 9.58
N ILE A 90 -14.25 10.43 10.05
CA ILE A 90 -13.97 11.73 9.43
C ILE A 90 -13.05 11.59 8.19
N CYS A 91 -12.17 10.59 8.14
CA CYS A 91 -11.16 10.47 7.08
C CYS A 91 -11.70 10.05 5.70
N LEU A 92 -12.88 9.42 5.61
CA LEU A 92 -13.44 8.95 4.33
C LEU A 92 -14.27 10.03 3.60
N HIS A 93 -14.94 10.92 4.34
CA HIS A 93 -15.87 11.91 3.79
C HIS A 93 -15.16 13.13 3.17
N GLU A 94 -13.89 13.36 3.51
CA GLU A 94 -13.17 14.60 3.15
C GLU A 94 -12.23 14.46 1.95
N THR A 95 -12.33 13.36 1.20
CA THR A 95 -11.64 13.32 -0.09
C THR A 95 -12.42 14.23 -1.05
N PRO A 96 -11.83 15.35 -1.55
CA PRO A 96 -12.49 16.22 -2.51
C PRO A 96 -13.14 15.40 -3.62
N ILE A 97 -14.42 15.66 -3.87
CA ILE A 97 -15.18 15.03 -4.95
C ILE A 97 -14.41 15.23 -6.26
N GLY A 98 -14.22 14.17 -7.04
CA GLY A 98 -13.52 14.22 -8.32
C GLY A 98 -12.27 13.34 -8.38
N ALA A 99 -11.25 13.80 -9.12
CA ALA A 99 -10.07 12.99 -9.51
C ALA A 99 -9.31 12.39 -8.31
N LYS A 100 -9.26 13.07 -7.17
CA LYS A 100 -8.58 12.57 -5.96
C LYS A 100 -9.24 11.32 -5.39
N LYS A 101 -10.58 11.26 -5.37
CA LYS A 101 -11.33 10.06 -4.93
C LYS A 101 -11.04 8.87 -5.83
N LYS A 102 -11.13 9.06 -7.15
CA LYS A 102 -10.81 8.02 -8.15
C LYS A 102 -9.36 7.53 -8.03
N LEU A 103 -8.40 8.44 -7.81
CA LEU A 103 -6.99 8.07 -7.61
C LEU A 103 -6.77 7.27 -6.31
N LYS A 104 -7.44 7.64 -5.21
CA LYS A 104 -7.37 6.89 -3.95
C LYS A 104 -7.99 5.50 -4.08
N GLU A 105 -9.18 5.40 -4.67
CA GLU A 105 -9.87 4.13 -4.90
C GLU A 105 -9.03 3.20 -5.77
N LYS A 106 -8.42 3.76 -6.83
CA LYS A 106 -7.50 3.01 -7.69
C LYS A 106 -6.26 2.54 -6.93
N GLU A 107 -5.59 3.41 -6.18
CA GLU A 107 -4.40 3.04 -5.39
C GLU A 107 -4.74 1.97 -4.35
N LEU A 108 -5.91 2.07 -3.70
CA LEU A 108 -6.39 1.06 -2.74
C LEU A 108 -6.69 -0.28 -3.43
N SER A 109 -7.32 -0.27 -4.60
CA SER A 109 -7.56 -1.48 -5.38
C SER A 109 -6.24 -2.13 -5.81
N ASP A 110 -5.26 -1.33 -6.22
CA ASP A 110 -3.93 -1.80 -6.61
C ASP A 110 -3.16 -2.39 -5.42
N LEU A 111 -3.32 -1.81 -4.22
CA LEU A 111 -2.72 -2.33 -2.99
C LEU A 111 -3.39 -3.61 -2.48
N ARG A 112 -4.67 -3.84 -2.76
CA ARG A 112 -5.37 -5.09 -2.39
C ARG A 112 -5.07 -6.23 -3.36
N GLY A 113 -4.90 -5.91 -4.65
CA GLY A 113 -4.76 -6.90 -5.70
C GLY A 113 -6.05 -7.70 -5.92
N ASP A 114 -5.92 -8.87 -6.54
CA ASP A 114 -7.00 -9.74 -7.01
C ASP A 114 -7.11 -11.06 -6.24
N GLY A 115 -6.30 -11.24 -5.20
CA GLY A 115 -6.23 -12.47 -4.41
C GLY A 115 -5.51 -13.64 -5.11
N GLN A 116 -4.87 -13.41 -6.25
CA GLN A 116 -4.29 -14.45 -7.10
C GLN A 116 -2.79 -14.21 -7.36
N GLY A 117 -2.15 -15.23 -7.95
CA GLY A 117 -0.75 -15.20 -8.35
C GLY A 117 0.26 -15.30 -7.21
N GLU A 118 1.49 -15.64 -7.58
CA GLU A 118 2.66 -15.56 -6.70
C GLU A 118 3.13 -14.11 -6.58
N ARG A 119 3.45 -13.69 -5.36
CA ARG A 119 3.98 -12.34 -5.13
C ARG A 119 5.39 -12.22 -5.72
N LYS A 120 5.67 -11.03 -6.25
CA LYS A 120 7.00 -10.62 -6.72
C LYS A 120 7.60 -9.61 -5.76
N HIS A 121 8.93 -9.55 -5.70
CA HIS A 121 9.63 -8.65 -4.78
C HIS A 121 9.23 -7.17 -4.96
N SER A 122 8.87 -6.78 -6.18
CA SER A 122 8.42 -5.44 -6.51
C SER A 122 6.94 -5.16 -6.21
N ASP A 123 6.16 -6.17 -5.84
CA ASP A 123 4.73 -6.02 -5.58
C ASP A 123 4.51 -5.26 -4.27
N ARG A 124 3.42 -4.48 -4.25
CA ARG A 124 2.95 -3.78 -3.06
C ARG A 124 1.60 -4.31 -2.58
N ILE A 125 1.26 -5.53 -3.00
CA ILE A 125 -0.05 -6.10 -2.76
C ILE A 125 -0.09 -6.65 -1.34
N TYR A 126 -1.07 -6.18 -0.57
CA TYR A 126 -1.37 -6.63 0.77
C TYR A 126 -2.61 -7.50 0.73
N ASP A 127 -2.43 -8.76 1.06
CA ASP A 127 -3.48 -9.76 1.11
C ASP A 127 -3.15 -10.81 2.19
N TYR A 128 -4.13 -11.60 2.60
CA TYR A 128 -4.07 -12.40 3.81
C TYR A 128 -4.21 -13.90 3.56
N ALA A 129 -3.30 -14.68 4.14
CA ALA A 129 -3.33 -16.14 4.13
C ALA A 129 -3.31 -16.71 5.56
N ILE A 130 -3.65 -17.99 5.69
CA ILE A 130 -3.42 -18.78 6.91
C ILE A 130 -1.97 -19.30 6.93
N TYR A 131 -1.52 -19.79 8.08
CA TYR A 131 -0.22 -20.46 8.19
C TYR A 131 -0.33 -21.92 7.75
N ASN A 132 -0.22 -22.13 6.46
CA ASN A 132 -0.18 -23.43 5.79
C ASN A 132 1.16 -23.67 5.05
N ASP A 133 2.18 -22.87 5.40
CA ASP A 133 3.51 -22.80 4.80
C ASP A 133 4.64 -23.05 5.82
N LEU A 134 4.30 -23.45 7.05
CA LEU A 134 5.26 -23.74 8.13
C LEU A 134 5.88 -25.14 8.03
N GLY A 135 5.20 -26.08 7.38
CA GLY A 135 5.67 -27.45 7.17
C GLY A 135 6.33 -27.65 5.81
N ASN A 136 7.01 -28.78 5.62
CA ASN A 136 7.61 -29.16 4.34
C ASN A 136 7.35 -30.63 4.01
N LEU A 137 6.12 -30.92 3.55
CA LEU A 137 5.67 -32.27 3.19
C LEU A 137 6.47 -32.89 2.04
N ASP A 138 6.96 -32.07 1.10
CA ASP A 138 7.76 -32.55 -0.03
C ASP A 138 9.11 -33.15 0.39
N LYS A 139 9.60 -32.81 1.59
CA LYS A 139 10.85 -33.34 2.16
C LYS A 139 10.63 -34.50 3.14
N GLY A 140 9.39 -34.83 3.48
CA GLY A 140 9.08 -35.93 4.39
C GLY A 140 7.92 -35.60 5.34
N ILE A 141 7.20 -36.64 5.75
CA ILE A 141 6.00 -36.52 6.61
C ILE A 141 6.32 -35.95 7.99
N ASP A 142 7.52 -36.18 8.52
CA ASP A 142 7.95 -35.68 9.83
C ASP A 142 8.08 -34.14 9.87
N LEU A 143 8.18 -33.52 8.69
CA LEU A 143 8.21 -32.07 8.52
C LEU A 143 6.82 -31.47 8.30
N ALA A 144 5.75 -32.27 8.35
CA ALA A 144 4.39 -31.77 8.32
C ALA A 144 4.08 -30.95 9.58
N ARG A 145 3.31 -29.88 9.43
CA ARG A 145 2.84 -29.01 10.52
C ARG A 145 1.35 -28.75 10.33
N PRO A 146 0.54 -28.58 11.39
CA PRO A 146 -0.87 -28.26 11.23
C PRO A 146 -1.05 -26.86 10.60
N LYS A 147 -2.16 -26.68 9.86
CA LYS A 147 -2.59 -25.36 9.38
C LYS A 147 -3.04 -24.51 10.57
N LEU A 148 -2.51 -23.29 10.71
CA LEU A 148 -2.95 -22.33 11.74
C LEU A 148 -3.75 -21.19 11.11
N GLY A 149 -4.94 -20.94 11.63
CA GLY A 149 -5.91 -20.00 11.11
C GLY A 149 -7.15 -20.72 10.54
N GLY A 150 -8.32 -20.11 10.73
CA GLY A 150 -9.63 -20.72 10.43
C GLY A 150 -10.36 -21.12 11.71
N GLU A 151 -11.47 -21.84 11.58
CA GLU A 151 -12.32 -22.20 12.73
C GLU A 151 -11.69 -23.27 13.62
N ALA A 152 -11.00 -24.26 13.02
CA ALA A 152 -10.45 -25.39 13.74
C ALA A 152 -9.28 -25.01 14.67
N ILE A 153 -8.38 -24.16 14.21
CA ILE A 153 -7.25 -23.62 15.00
C ILE A 153 -7.19 -22.12 14.74
N PRO A 154 -7.96 -21.30 15.48
CA PRO A 154 -7.95 -19.86 15.32
C PRO A 154 -6.56 -19.28 15.54
N PHE A 155 -6.09 -18.48 14.58
CA PHE A 155 -4.78 -17.86 14.63
C PHE A 155 -4.78 -16.57 13.78
N PRO A 156 -3.96 -15.56 14.10
CA PRO A 156 -3.80 -14.38 13.25
C PRO A 156 -3.46 -14.76 11.80
N ARG A 157 -3.91 -13.95 10.85
CA ARG A 157 -3.55 -14.12 9.44
C ARG A 157 -2.15 -13.57 9.18
N ARG A 158 -1.47 -14.11 8.17
CA ARG A 158 -0.19 -13.61 7.66
C ARG A 158 -0.36 -12.96 6.29
N CYS A 159 0.69 -12.30 5.80
CA CYS A 159 0.75 -11.85 4.42
C CYS A 159 0.75 -13.03 3.45
N ARG A 160 -0.12 -12.96 2.42
CA ARG A 160 -0.20 -13.95 1.34
C ARG A 160 1.00 -13.82 0.41
N THR A 161 1.73 -14.92 0.23
CA THR A 161 2.87 -15.07 -0.69
C THR A 161 2.47 -15.67 -2.04
N GLY A 162 1.43 -16.51 -2.07
CA GLY A 162 0.87 -17.07 -3.30
C GLY A 162 1.74 -18.12 -4.00
N HIS A 163 2.67 -18.76 -3.28
CA HIS A 163 3.46 -19.88 -3.80
C HIS A 163 2.57 -21.07 -4.21
N SER A 164 3.11 -21.97 -5.02
CA SER A 164 2.39 -23.18 -5.44
C SER A 164 2.17 -24.16 -4.29
N PRO A 165 1.07 -24.94 -4.31
CA PRO A 165 0.88 -26.04 -3.37
C PRO A 165 2.04 -27.04 -3.38
N THR A 166 2.19 -27.81 -2.30
CA THR A 166 3.11 -28.95 -2.23
C THR A 166 2.77 -30.01 -3.28
N ASN A 167 3.78 -30.68 -3.81
CA ASN A 167 3.61 -31.68 -4.88
C ASN A 167 3.06 -33.01 -4.38
N THR A 168 2.95 -33.21 -3.06
CA THR A 168 2.54 -34.49 -2.46
C THR A 168 1.10 -34.90 -2.78
N GLY A 169 0.25 -34.07 -3.39
CA GLY A 169 -1.08 -34.41 -3.94
C GLY A 169 -2.16 -34.82 -2.93
N TRP A 170 -1.77 -35.36 -1.78
CA TRP A 170 -2.62 -35.81 -0.68
C TRP A 170 -3.09 -34.66 0.23
N PHE A 171 -2.46 -33.49 0.13
CA PHE A 171 -2.78 -32.32 0.93
C PHE A 171 -2.76 -31.04 0.08
N PRO A 172 -3.79 -30.79 -0.76
CA PRO A 172 -3.78 -29.72 -1.77
C PRO A 172 -3.72 -28.29 -1.20
N ASP A 173 -3.97 -28.13 0.11
CA ASP A 173 -3.99 -26.83 0.79
C ASP A 173 -2.66 -26.44 1.46
N TYR A 174 -1.62 -27.26 1.38
CA TYR A 174 -0.30 -26.91 1.91
C TYR A 174 0.54 -26.23 0.84
N TYR A 175 1.21 -25.14 1.20
CA TYR A 175 2.12 -24.46 0.28
C TYR A 175 3.54 -24.97 0.45
N THR A 176 4.29 -24.97 -0.66
CA THR A 176 5.72 -25.26 -0.64
C THR A 176 6.43 -24.32 0.34
N TYR A 177 7.28 -24.90 1.18
CA TYR A 177 8.14 -24.14 2.09
C TYR A 177 9.07 -23.21 1.28
N CYS A 178 8.99 -21.91 1.54
CA CYS A 178 9.79 -20.91 0.84
C CYS A 178 10.76 -20.21 1.81
N ASN A 179 12.05 -20.27 1.51
CA ASN A 179 13.11 -19.56 2.25
C ASN A 179 13.04 -18.02 2.10
N ASN A 180 12.34 -17.53 1.07
CA ASN A 180 12.22 -16.10 0.76
C ASN A 180 10.75 -15.67 0.89
N VAL A 181 10.29 -15.50 2.14
CA VAL A 181 8.95 -14.96 2.40
C VAL A 181 8.87 -13.54 1.86
N GLN A 182 8.21 -13.38 0.72
CA GLN A 182 8.06 -12.05 0.11
C GLN A 182 7.03 -11.24 0.87
N THR A 183 7.45 -10.07 1.35
CA THR A 183 6.57 -9.04 1.91
C THR A 183 6.40 -7.92 0.88
N SER A 184 5.37 -7.09 1.06
CA SER A 184 5.16 -5.90 0.22
C SER A 184 6.44 -5.05 0.17
N ARG A 185 6.86 -4.60 -1.02
CA ARG A 185 8.08 -3.80 -1.22
C ARG A 185 8.14 -2.54 -0.37
N HIS A 186 6.98 -2.00 0.02
CA HIS A 186 6.89 -0.86 0.92
C HIS A 186 7.27 -1.20 2.37
N GLY A 187 6.97 -2.42 2.83
CA GLY A 187 7.33 -2.90 4.17
C GLY A 187 8.78 -3.40 4.28
N ASN A 188 9.44 -3.71 3.15
CA ASN A 188 10.85 -4.08 3.12
C ASN A 188 11.72 -2.84 2.86
N ILE A 189 11.89 -2.03 3.89
CA ILE A 189 12.86 -0.92 3.92
C ILE A 189 14.17 -1.54 4.41
N SER A 190 14.85 -2.29 3.53
CA SER A 190 16.22 -2.74 3.80
C SER A 190 17.04 -1.51 4.21
N TYR A 191 17.85 -1.62 5.26
CA TYR A 191 18.72 -0.54 5.74
C TYR A 191 19.48 0.02 4.52
N LEU A 192 19.19 1.28 4.16
CA LEU A 192 19.87 2.03 3.11
C LEU A 192 21.35 2.18 3.45
#